data_AF-A0A382WFZ6-F1
#
_entry.id   AF-A0A382WFZ6-F1
#
_cell.length_a   1.000
_cell.length_b   1.000
_cell.length_c   1.000
_cell.angle_alpha   90.00
_cell.angle_beta   90.00
_cell.angle_gamma   90.00
#
_symmetry.space_group_name_H-M   'P 1'
#
loop_
_entity.id
_entity.type
_entity.pdbx_description
1 polymer ?
#
loop_
_entity_poly.entity_id
_entity_poly.type
_entity_poly.pdbx_seq_one_letter_code
_entity_poly.pdbx_strand_id
1 'polypeptide(L)'
;MSRLIATSHNIGLILTLVLAATAMPTVASEQPLPRLVLQITVDQLRGDLPRRYYERLGEGGFRYLLDEGLVYINAHHAHANTETVVGHATLATGADPARHGMIGNVWFDRQEGTVVYGVEDPRYPLLGDGRVDKATEIDPTQ
;
A
#
# COMPACT_ATOMS: atom_id res chain seq x y z
N MET A 1 21.75 52.18 30.81
CA MET A 1 20.29 51.91 30.89
C MET A 1 19.59 51.81 29.52
N SER A 2 20.25 52.04 28.37
CA SER A 2 19.60 52.04 27.04
C SER A 2 19.52 50.67 26.33
N ARG A 3 20.27 49.65 26.78
CA ARG A 3 20.31 48.32 26.11
C ARG A 3 19.15 47.38 26.48
N LEU A 4 18.45 47.61 27.60
CA LEU A 4 17.33 46.75 28.04
C LEU A 4 16.03 46.99 27.24
N ILE A 5 15.88 48.20 26.66
CA ILE A 5 14.67 48.63 25.94
C ILE A 5 14.65 48.09 24.50
N ALA A 6 15.82 47.90 23.88
CA ALA A 6 15.92 47.37 22.51
C ALA A 6 15.57 45.87 22.44
N THR A 7 15.89 45.10 23.48
CA THR A 7 15.58 43.67 23.56
C THR A 7 14.09 43.36 23.71
N SER A 8 13.31 44.20 24.41
CA SER A 8 11.86 43.99 24.56
C SER A 8 11.08 44.28 23.28
N HIS A 9 11.54 45.25 22.46
CA HIS A 9 10.93 45.55 21.16
C HIS A 9 11.13 44.41 20.15
N ASN A 10 12.30 43.79 20.14
CA ASN A 10 12.58 42.67 19.24
C ASN A 10 11.82 41.40 19.61
N ILE A 11 11.63 41.13 20.91
CA ILE A 11 10.85 39.98 21.39
C ILE A 11 9.36 40.18 21.08
N GLY A 12 8.82 41.38 21.27
CA GLY A 12 7.43 41.70 20.91
C GLY A 12 7.18 41.57 19.40
N LEU A 13 8.11 42.01 18.57
CA LEU A 13 8.01 41.90 17.11
C LEU A 13 8.05 40.44 16.65
N ILE A 14 8.95 39.62 17.21
CA ILE A 14 9.05 38.19 16.89
C ILE A 14 7.78 37.45 17.34
N LEU A 15 7.25 37.74 18.53
CA LEU A 15 6.02 37.11 19.03
C LEU A 15 4.81 37.47 18.16
N THR A 16 4.74 38.71 17.68
CA THR A 16 3.67 39.19 16.79
C THR A 16 3.76 38.54 15.40
N LEU A 17 4.97 38.32 14.87
CA LEU A 17 5.20 37.62 13.60
C LEU A 17 4.85 36.13 13.69
N VAL A 18 5.18 35.46 14.80
CA VAL A 18 4.80 34.05 15.04
C VAL A 18 3.29 33.92 15.17
N LEU A 19 2.63 34.84 15.87
CA LEU A 19 1.17 34.81 16.04
C LEU A 19 0.43 35.11 14.71
N ALA A 20 0.95 36.02 13.89
CA ALA A 20 0.42 36.31 12.57
C ALA A 20 0.60 35.15 11.59
N ALA A 21 1.71 34.38 11.68
CA ALA A 21 1.93 33.19 10.86
C ALA A 21 0.97 32.04 11.19
N THR A 22 0.49 31.94 12.45
CA THR A 22 -0.51 30.94 12.86
C THR A 22 -1.96 31.31 12.51
N ALA A 23 -2.21 32.56 12.10
CA ALA A 23 -3.54 33.07 11.81
C ALA A 23 -3.93 33.00 10.31
N MET A 24 -3.10 32.37 9.47
CA MET A 24 -3.49 32.14 8.08
C MET A 24 -4.64 31.12 8.03
N PRO A 25 -5.82 31.50 7.52
CA PRO A 25 -6.88 30.53 7.31
C PRO A 25 -6.39 29.50 6.31
N THR A 26 -6.35 28.24 6.72
CA THR A 26 -6.14 27.13 5.79
C THR A 26 -7.34 27.09 4.85
N VAL A 27 -7.20 27.70 3.68
CA VAL A 27 -8.17 27.54 2.60
C VAL A 27 -8.02 26.10 2.14
N ALA A 28 -8.89 25.23 2.64
CA ALA A 28 -9.02 23.88 2.12
C ALA A 28 -9.51 24.00 0.68
N SER A 29 -8.59 23.88 -0.30
CA SER A 29 -9.00 23.74 -1.68
C SER A 29 -9.77 22.44 -1.80
N GLU A 30 -11.03 22.51 -2.20
CA GLU A 30 -11.81 21.32 -2.56
C GLU A 30 -11.18 20.72 -3.81
N GLN A 31 -10.26 19.78 -3.61
CA GLN A 31 -9.65 19.05 -4.71
C GLN A 31 -10.73 18.16 -5.32
N PRO A 32 -10.96 18.23 -6.64
CA PRO A 32 -11.98 17.40 -7.26
C PRO A 32 -11.65 15.93 -7.01
N LEU A 33 -12.64 15.16 -6.56
CA LEU A 33 -12.47 13.75 -6.29
C LEU A 33 -12.03 13.01 -7.57
N PRO A 34 -11.07 12.07 -7.46
CA PRO A 34 -10.67 11.27 -8.61
C PRO A 34 -11.84 10.42 -9.09
N ARG A 35 -12.09 10.44 -10.41
CA ARG A 35 -13.16 9.65 -11.03
C ARG A 35 -12.82 8.16 -11.17
N LEU A 36 -11.53 7.82 -11.06
CA LEU A 36 -11.00 6.48 -11.17
C LEU A 36 -9.81 6.33 -10.21
N VAL A 37 -9.81 5.24 -9.45
CA VAL A 37 -8.65 4.77 -8.70
C VAL A 37 -8.19 3.47 -9.33
N LEU A 38 -6.94 3.42 -9.78
CA LEU A 38 -6.34 2.22 -10.36
C LEU A 38 -5.29 1.68 -9.39
N GLN A 39 -5.58 0.52 -8.79
CA GLN A 39 -4.63 -0.22 -7.95
C GLN A 39 -3.93 -1.28 -8.81
N ILE A 40 -2.60 -1.17 -8.93
CA ILE A 40 -1.76 -2.12 -9.66
C ILE A 40 -0.87 -2.83 -8.64
N THR A 41 -0.93 -4.15 -8.62
CA THR A 41 -0.02 -5.01 -7.84
C THR A 41 0.78 -5.85 -8.81
N VAL A 42 2.10 -5.82 -8.70
CA VAL A 42 3.00 -6.62 -9.54
C VAL A 42 3.56 -7.73 -8.67
N ASP A 43 3.19 -8.98 -8.98
CA ASP A 43 3.57 -10.12 -8.15
C ASP A 43 5.10 -10.27 -8.10
N GLN A 44 5.59 -10.62 -6.91
CA GLN A 44 7.00 -10.83 -6.61
C GLN A 44 7.95 -9.64 -6.92
N LEU A 45 7.44 -8.43 -7.14
CA LEU A 45 8.27 -7.25 -7.42
C LEU A 45 8.91 -6.71 -6.12
N ARG A 46 10.18 -7.06 -5.91
CA ARG A 46 10.96 -6.56 -4.78
C ARG A 46 11.20 -5.04 -4.87
N GLY A 47 11.04 -4.33 -3.74
CA GLY A 47 10.99 -2.86 -3.70
C GLY A 47 12.25 -2.11 -4.16
N ASP A 48 13.41 -2.77 -4.23
CA ASP A 48 14.65 -2.19 -4.74
C ASP A 48 14.79 -2.26 -6.27
N LEU A 49 14.08 -3.18 -6.93
CA LEU A 49 14.26 -3.48 -8.35
C LEU A 49 13.94 -2.29 -9.28
N PRO A 50 12.85 -1.52 -9.09
CA PRO A 50 12.56 -0.39 -9.97
C PRO A 50 13.69 0.66 -9.97
N ARG A 51 14.28 0.95 -8.80
CA ARG A 51 15.43 1.88 -8.73
C ARG A 51 16.71 1.28 -9.29
N ARG A 52 16.97 0.00 -9.01
CA ARG A 52 18.16 -0.71 -9.52
C ARG A 52 18.25 -0.67 -11.04
N TYR A 53 17.12 -0.73 -11.73
CA TYR A 53 17.05 -0.74 -13.20
C TYR A 53 16.56 0.58 -13.81
N TYR A 54 16.52 1.67 -13.04
CA TYR A 54 15.92 2.95 -13.43
C TYR A 54 16.35 3.44 -14.82
N GLU A 55 17.65 3.43 -15.12
CA GLU A 55 18.21 3.86 -16.41
C GLU A 55 17.75 3.02 -17.61
N ARG A 56 17.17 1.83 -17.37
CA ARG A 56 16.64 0.93 -18.40
C ARG A 56 15.12 1.02 -18.54
N LEU A 57 14.45 1.79 -17.69
CA LEU A 57 12.99 1.94 -17.69
C LEU A 57 12.59 3.07 -18.66
N GLY A 58 11.60 2.78 -19.51
CA GLY A 58 10.98 3.79 -20.37
C GLY A 58 10.20 4.84 -19.57
N GLU A 59 10.02 6.02 -20.14
CA GLU A 59 9.45 7.18 -19.44
C GLU A 59 8.01 6.95 -18.97
N GLY A 60 7.14 6.32 -19.76
CA GLY A 60 5.70 6.20 -19.45
C GLY A 60 5.28 5.08 -18.47
N GLY A 61 6.21 4.47 -17.74
CA GLY A 61 5.94 3.32 -16.86
C GLY A 61 6.35 3.56 -15.41
N PHE A 62 7.11 2.61 -14.84
CA PHE A 62 7.68 2.75 -13.49
C PHE A 62 8.49 4.04 -13.31
N ARG A 63 9.17 4.52 -14.36
CA ARG A 63 9.93 5.77 -14.31
C ARG A 63 9.02 6.97 -14.04
N TYR A 64 7.94 7.13 -14.80
CA TYR A 64 6.91 8.14 -14.53
C TYR A 64 6.39 8.07 -13.08
N LEU A 65 6.09 6.87 -12.57
CA LEU A 65 5.63 6.72 -11.19
C LEU A 65 6.70 7.08 -10.13
N LEU A 66 7.98 6.91 -10.46
CA LEU A 66 9.10 7.25 -9.57
C LEU A 66 9.42 8.75 -9.59
N ASP A 67 9.29 9.39 -10.75
CA ASP A 67 9.69 10.79 -10.97
C ASP A 67 8.58 11.76 -10.56
N GLU A 68 7.32 11.42 -10.89
CA GLU A 68 6.15 12.30 -10.71
C GLU A 68 5.24 11.84 -9.56
N GLY A 69 5.50 10.67 -8.98
CA GLY A 69 4.67 10.06 -7.95
C GLY A 69 5.16 10.27 -6.50
N LEU A 70 4.29 9.93 -5.55
CA LEU A 70 4.68 9.79 -4.14
C LEU A 70 5.17 8.37 -3.89
N VAL A 71 6.46 8.22 -3.56
CA VAL A 71 7.11 6.91 -3.46
C VAL A 71 7.48 6.57 -2.02
N TYR A 72 6.88 5.51 -1.48
CA TYR A 72 7.24 4.97 -0.17
C TYR A 72 8.34 3.92 -0.32
N ILE A 73 9.53 4.22 0.23
CA ILE A 73 10.74 3.38 0.06
C ILE A 73 10.92 2.34 1.16
N ASN A 74 10.17 2.49 2.25
CA ASN A 74 10.21 1.66 3.45
C ASN A 74 8.80 1.13 3.76
N ALA A 75 8.16 0.56 2.75
CA ALA A 75 6.86 -0.09 2.88
C ALA A 75 7.08 -1.61 2.98
N HIS A 76 6.35 -2.27 3.89
CA HIS A 76 6.49 -3.69 4.18
C HIS A 76 5.10 -4.33 4.33
N HIS A 77 5.00 -5.60 3.95
CA HIS A 77 3.89 -6.43 4.39
C HIS A 77 4.07 -6.71 5.89
N ALA A 78 3.17 -6.17 6.73
CA ALA A 78 3.24 -6.29 8.19
C ALA A 78 2.71 -7.64 8.71
N HIS A 79 2.84 -8.70 7.91
CA HIS A 79 2.41 -10.06 8.23
C HIS A 79 3.50 -11.07 7.88
N ALA A 80 3.50 -12.21 8.57
CA ALA A 80 4.55 -13.21 8.45
C ALA A 80 4.47 -14.02 7.14
N ASN A 81 3.26 -14.37 6.70
CA ASN A 81 3.08 -15.15 5.48
C ASN A 81 3.01 -14.23 4.26
N THR A 82 4.11 -14.08 3.53
CA THR A 82 4.23 -13.23 2.34
C THR A 82 3.84 -13.99 1.06
N GLU A 83 2.72 -14.71 1.11
CA GLU A 83 2.10 -15.37 -0.04
C GLU A 83 1.15 -14.43 -0.79
N THR A 84 0.89 -14.77 -2.06
CA THR A 84 0.15 -13.92 -3.00
C THR A 84 -1.23 -13.52 -2.46
N VAL A 85 -2.07 -14.47 -2.05
CA VAL A 85 -3.45 -14.16 -1.64
C VAL A 85 -3.49 -13.33 -0.35
N VAL A 86 -2.54 -13.58 0.56
CA VAL A 86 -2.41 -12.87 1.83
C VAL A 86 -2.07 -11.40 1.57
N GLY A 87 -1.05 -11.16 0.75
CA GLY A 87 -0.63 -9.81 0.35
C GLY A 87 -1.73 -9.04 -0.39
N HIS A 88 -2.41 -9.68 -1.35
CA HIS A 88 -3.47 -9.03 -2.14
C HIS A 88 -4.69 -8.68 -1.28
N ALA A 89 -5.13 -9.58 -0.40
CA ALA A 89 -6.24 -9.30 0.51
C ALA A 89 -5.92 -8.14 1.46
N THR A 90 -4.70 -8.10 2.01
CA THR A 90 -4.24 -6.97 2.84
C THR A 90 -4.26 -5.66 2.05
N LEU A 91 -3.73 -5.63 0.82
CA LEU A 91 -3.70 -4.42 -0.01
C LEU A 91 -5.10 -3.92 -0.40
N ALA A 92 -6.03 -4.82 -0.67
CA ALA A 92 -7.39 -4.46 -1.10
C ALA A 92 -8.31 -4.04 0.07
N THR A 93 -8.07 -4.55 1.28
CA THR A 93 -8.96 -4.34 2.43
C THR A 93 -8.39 -3.38 3.48
N GLY A 94 -7.07 -3.21 3.52
CA GLY A 94 -6.37 -2.51 4.60
C GLY A 94 -6.36 -3.27 5.94
N ALA A 95 -6.81 -4.53 5.96
CA ALA A 95 -6.87 -5.35 7.17
C ALA A 95 -5.71 -6.35 7.23
N ASP A 96 -5.33 -6.78 8.43
CA ASP A 96 -4.35 -7.85 8.61
C ASP A 96 -4.95 -9.25 8.30
N PRO A 97 -4.11 -10.27 8.04
CA PRO A 97 -4.58 -11.64 7.82
C PRO A 97 -5.48 -12.20 8.92
N ALA A 98 -5.20 -11.86 10.17
CA ALA A 98 -6.04 -12.24 11.31
C ALA A 98 -7.45 -11.64 11.28
N ARG A 99 -7.70 -10.61 10.45
CA ARG A 99 -8.98 -9.92 10.29
C ARG A 99 -9.69 -10.34 9.00
N HIS A 100 -8.98 -10.42 7.88
CA HIS A 100 -9.59 -10.79 6.60
C HIS A 100 -9.64 -12.31 6.34
N GLY A 101 -8.98 -13.14 7.16
CA GLY A 101 -9.08 -14.59 7.12
C GLY A 101 -8.21 -15.30 6.07
N MET A 102 -7.79 -14.59 5.02
CA MET A 102 -6.82 -15.12 4.04
C MET A 102 -5.41 -15.25 4.66
N ILE A 103 -5.05 -16.46 5.10
CA ILE A 103 -3.80 -16.72 5.84
C ILE A 103 -2.71 -17.43 5.02
N GLY A 104 -3.06 -17.92 3.83
CA GLY A 104 -2.16 -18.56 2.89
C GLY A 104 -2.89 -18.87 1.59
N ASN A 105 -2.15 -19.18 0.53
CA ASN A 105 -2.70 -19.64 -0.75
C ASN A 105 -3.41 -20.97 -0.56
N VAL A 106 -2.85 -21.86 0.27
CA VAL A 106 -3.40 -23.17 0.62
C VAL A 106 -3.29 -23.32 2.15
N TRP A 107 -4.33 -23.86 2.80
CA TRP A 107 -4.26 -24.19 4.22
C TRP A 107 -5.07 -25.44 4.56
N PHE A 108 -4.82 -26.01 5.73
CA PHE A 108 -5.60 -27.15 6.24
C PHE A 108 -6.84 -26.65 6.99
N ASP A 109 -8.03 -26.98 6.50
CA ASP A 109 -9.28 -26.76 7.20
C ASP A 109 -9.50 -27.90 8.22
N ARG A 110 -9.54 -27.55 9.50
CA ARG A 110 -9.73 -28.53 10.58
C ARG A 110 -11.14 -29.04 10.73
N GLN A 111 -12.14 -28.29 10.27
CA GLN A 111 -13.55 -28.69 10.32
C GLN A 111 -13.85 -29.69 9.21
N GLU A 112 -13.29 -29.47 8.02
CA GLU A 112 -13.47 -30.36 6.87
C GLU A 112 -12.45 -31.50 6.85
N GLY A 113 -11.32 -31.34 7.55
CA GLY A 113 -10.25 -32.34 7.60
C GLY A 113 -9.47 -32.47 6.29
N THR A 114 -9.50 -31.42 5.47
CA THR A 114 -8.88 -31.38 4.13
C THR A 114 -8.00 -30.16 3.97
N VAL A 115 -7.15 -30.20 2.95
CA VAL A 115 -6.41 -29.03 2.49
C VAL A 115 -7.31 -28.29 1.50
N VAL A 116 -7.45 -26.98 1.69
CA VAL A 116 -8.31 -26.08 0.91
C VAL A 116 -7.45 -25.02 0.22
N TYR A 117 -7.84 -24.65 -1.00
CA TYR A 117 -7.24 -23.56 -1.76
C TYR A 117 -7.99 -22.25 -1.53
N GLY A 118 -7.27 -21.14 -1.38
CA GLY A 118 -7.84 -19.90 -0.87
C GLY A 118 -8.90 -19.23 -1.73
N VAL A 119 -9.07 -19.65 -2.98
CA VAL A 119 -10.08 -19.11 -3.90
C VAL A 119 -11.03 -20.17 -4.45
N GLU A 120 -11.04 -21.36 -3.87
CA GLU A 120 -12.01 -22.40 -4.25
C GLU A 120 -13.44 -21.99 -3.89
N ASP A 121 -14.41 -22.32 -4.75
CA ASP A 121 -15.85 -22.21 -4.44
C ASP A 121 -16.56 -23.48 -4.95
N PRO A 122 -17.03 -24.36 -4.05
CA PRO A 122 -17.71 -25.60 -4.44
C PRO A 122 -18.96 -25.39 -5.33
N ARG A 123 -19.51 -24.18 -5.37
CA ARG A 123 -20.67 -23.83 -6.21
C ARG A 123 -20.27 -23.41 -7.62
N TYR A 124 -19.03 -22.98 -7.83
CA TYR A 124 -18.57 -22.38 -9.07
C TYR A 124 -17.16 -22.86 -9.43
N PRO A 125 -17.03 -23.82 -10.36
CA PRO A 125 -15.73 -24.33 -10.75
C PRO A 125 -14.90 -23.27 -11.49
N LEU A 126 -13.58 -23.36 -11.37
CA LEU A 126 -12.64 -22.52 -12.12
C LEU A 126 -12.78 -22.75 -13.63
N LEU A 127 -12.80 -21.66 -14.41
CA LEU A 127 -12.91 -21.71 -15.86
C LEU A 127 -11.52 -21.68 -16.51
N GLY A 128 -11.15 -22.72 -17.26
CA GLY A 128 -9.92 -22.79 -18.07
C GLY A 128 -9.25 -24.18 -18.06
N ASP A 129 -8.38 -24.46 -19.03
CA ASP A 129 -7.63 -25.73 -19.18
C ASP A 129 -6.40 -25.84 -18.22
N GLY A 130 -6.22 -24.86 -17.34
CA GLY A 130 -5.01 -24.72 -16.54
C GLY A 130 -5.07 -25.52 -15.25
N ARG A 131 -4.47 -26.73 -15.25
CA ARG A 131 -3.73 -27.39 -14.15
C ARG A 131 -4.39 -27.57 -12.77
N VAL A 132 -5.63 -27.16 -12.57
CA VAL A 132 -6.40 -27.39 -11.35
C VAL A 132 -6.72 -28.89 -11.30
N ASP A 133 -6.15 -29.61 -10.34
CA ASP A 133 -6.54 -31.00 -10.10
C ASP A 133 -8.02 -31.02 -9.72
N LYS A 134 -8.88 -31.64 -10.53
CA LYS A 134 -10.33 -31.69 -10.26
C LYS A 134 -10.69 -32.35 -8.93
N ALA A 135 -9.78 -33.12 -8.32
CA ALA A 135 -10.00 -33.73 -7.02
C ALA A 135 -9.72 -32.80 -5.83
N THR A 136 -8.89 -31.77 -6.01
CA THR A 136 -8.45 -30.88 -4.92
C THR A 136 -8.63 -29.39 -5.24
N GLU A 137 -8.90 -29.04 -6.48
CA GLU A 137 -8.86 -27.70 -7.06
C GLU A 137 -7.58 -26.88 -6.76
N ILE A 138 -6.48 -27.57 -6.43
CA ILE A 138 -5.19 -26.93 -6.12
C ILE A 138 -4.41 -26.71 -7.41
N ASP A 139 -3.91 -25.49 -7.61
CA ASP A 139 -2.91 -25.19 -8.62
C ASP A 139 -1.56 -25.81 -8.20
N PRO A 140 -0.94 -26.69 -9.01
CA PRO A 140 0.30 -27.41 -8.66
C PRO A 140 1.53 -26.52 -8.54
N THR A 141 1.41 -25.21 -8.80
CA THR A 141 2.46 -24.23 -8.56
C THR A 141 2.42 -23.61 -7.16
N GLN A 142 1.40 -23.96 -6.36
CA GLN A 142 1.21 -23.52 -4.98
C GLN A 142 1.81 -24.51 -3.97
#